data_AF-A0A1D8PP97-F1
#
_entry.id   AF-A0A1D8PP97-F1
#
_cell.length_a   1.000
_cell.length_b   1.000
_cell.length_c   1.000
_cell.angle_alpha   90.00
_cell.angle_beta   90.00
_cell.angle_gamma   90.00
#
_symmetry.space_group_name_H-M   'P 1'
#
loop_
_entity.id
_entity.type
_entity.pdbx_description
1 polymer ?
#
loop_
_entity_poly.entity_id
_entity_poly.type
_entity_poly.pdbx_seq_one_letter_code
_entity_poly.pdbx_strand_id
1 'polypeptide(L)'
;MKPPPNSLQEYLYRLLIESPGFNNWVRKVHARINRIPYQEFPDASKLTEFDIHDFKPTRWQKANAFRRIWLQETKQTFRFW
;
A
#
# COMPACT_ATOMS: atom_id res chain seq x y z
N MET A 1 9.61 -24.54 -0.70
CA MET A 1 10.07 -23.38 0.09
C MET A 1 11.13 -22.67 -0.74
N LYS A 2 11.02 -21.35 -0.99
CA LYS A 2 12.08 -20.63 -1.71
C LYS A 2 13.35 -20.65 -0.84
N PRO A 3 14.54 -20.90 -1.41
CA PRO A 3 15.79 -20.87 -0.63
C PRO A 3 15.95 -19.49 0.01
N PRO A 4 16.62 -19.38 1.18
CA PRO A 4 16.88 -18.08 1.79
C PRO A 4 17.63 -17.18 0.79
N PRO A 5 17.43 -15.84 0.84
CA PRO A 5 18.15 -14.93 -0.03
C PRO A 5 19.65 -14.99 0.28
N ASN A 6 20.49 -15.05 -0.76
CA ASN A 6 21.95 -15.13 -0.59
C ASN A 6 22.56 -13.78 -0.23
N SER A 7 21.82 -12.69 -0.45
CA SER A 7 22.25 -11.31 -0.20
C SER A 7 21.07 -10.39 0.11
N LEU A 8 21.36 -9.22 0.71
CA LEU A 8 20.36 -8.17 0.95
C LEU A 8 19.73 -7.68 -0.37
N GLN A 9 20.55 -7.58 -1.41
CA GLN A 9 20.13 -7.19 -2.75
C GLN A 9 19.11 -8.18 -3.30
N GLU A 10 19.37 -9.49 -3.15
CA GLU A 10 18.43 -10.52 -3.56
C GLU A 10 17.13 -10.47 -2.74
N TYR A 11 17.23 -10.22 -1.43
CA TYR A 11 16.06 -10.04 -0.57
C TYR A 11 15.18 -8.87 -1.05
N LEU A 12 15.79 -7.70 -1.29
CA LEU A 12 15.06 -6.52 -1.77
C LEU A 12 14.49 -6.74 -3.17
N TYR A 13 15.23 -7.41 -4.06
CA TYR A 13 14.75 -7.78 -5.39
C TYR A 13 13.54 -8.69 -5.33
N ARG A 14 13.56 -9.73 -4.47
CA ARG A 14 12.43 -10.62 -4.25
C ARG A 14 11.23 -9.86 -3.69
N LEU A 15 11.45 -9.01 -2.69
CA LEU A 15 10.41 -8.18 -2.10
C LEU A 15 9.77 -7.24 -3.13
N LEU A 16 10.58 -6.71 -4.07
CA LEU A 16 10.10 -5.85 -5.14
C LEU A 16 9.27 -6.63 -6.18
N ILE A 17 9.74 -7.79 -6.62
CA ILE A 17 9.03 -8.65 -7.59
C ILE A 17 7.76 -9.27 -7.00
N GLU A 18 7.74 -9.54 -5.70
CA GLU A 18 6.55 -10.06 -5.02
C GLU A 18 5.49 -8.98 -4.77
N SER A 19 5.87 -7.70 -4.84
CA SER A 19 4.95 -6.57 -4.63
C SER A 19 3.97 -6.41 -5.82
N PRO A 20 2.64 -6.59 -5.60
CA PRO A 20 1.65 -6.41 -6.65
C PRO A 20 1.63 -4.97 -7.20
N GLY A 21 1.84 -3.98 -6.32
CA GLY A 21 1.88 -2.57 -6.71
C GLY A 21 3.04 -2.23 -7.63
N PHE A 22 4.24 -2.78 -7.35
CA PHE A 22 5.39 -2.61 -8.24
C PHE A 22 5.13 -3.25 -9.60
N ASN A 23 4.62 -4.48 -9.64
CA ASN A 23 4.30 -5.16 -10.88
C ASN A 23 3.26 -4.42 -11.72
N ASN A 24 2.21 -3.88 -11.09
CA ASN A 24 1.22 -3.04 -11.78
C ASN A 24 1.84 -1.75 -12.33
N TRP A 25 2.74 -1.12 -11.57
CA TRP A 25 3.47 0.04 -12.04
C TRP A 25 4.34 -0.29 -13.27
N VAL A 26 5.12 -1.39 -13.22
CA VAL A 26 5.93 -1.85 -14.36
C VAL A 26 5.04 -2.12 -15.58
N ARG A 27 3.90 -2.79 -15.41
CA ARG A 27 2.94 -3.02 -16.50
C ARG A 27 2.39 -1.73 -17.08
N LYS A 28 2.07 -0.74 -16.24
CA LYS A 28 1.59 0.58 -16.70
C LYS A 28 2.65 1.29 -17.53
N VAL A 29 3.92 1.26 -17.10
CA VAL A 29 5.05 1.83 -17.86
C VAL A 29 5.23 1.08 -19.17
N HIS A 30 5.24 -0.26 -19.13
CA HIS A 30 5.35 -1.11 -20.32
C HIS A 30 4.22 -0.85 -21.32
N ALA A 31 2.98 -0.72 -20.84
CA ALA A 31 1.82 -0.43 -21.67
C ALA A 31 1.94 0.95 -22.32
N ARG A 32 2.40 1.94 -21.56
CA ARG A 32 2.64 3.31 -22.07
C ARG A 32 3.72 3.34 -23.15
N ILE A 33 4.83 2.63 -22.97
CA ILE A 33 5.93 2.58 -23.95
C ILE A 33 5.49 1.88 -25.23
N ASN A 34 4.80 0.74 -25.11
CA ASN A 34 4.35 -0.06 -26.24
C ASN A 34 3.02 0.41 -26.85
N ARG A 35 2.41 1.47 -26.32
CA ARG A 35 1.11 2.02 -26.77
C ARG A 35 -0.02 0.98 -26.81
N ILE A 36 0.03 -0.01 -25.92
CA ILE A 36 -1.03 -1.01 -25.75
C ILE A 36 -2.01 -0.53 -24.67
N PRO A 37 -3.32 -0.86 -24.78
CA PRO A 37 -4.28 -0.53 -23.74
C PRO A 37 -3.90 -1.23 -22.43
N TYR A 38 -3.84 -0.47 -21.34
CA TYR A 38 -3.57 -1.03 -20.02
C TYR A 38 -4.82 -1.76 -19.50
N GLN A 39 -4.72 -3.07 -19.33
CA GLN A 39 -5.72 -3.85 -18.63
C GLN A 39 -5.34 -3.91 -17.14
N GLU A 40 -6.15 -3.28 -16.30
CA GLU A 40 -6.00 -3.39 -14.85
C GLU A 40 -6.35 -4.83 -14.47
N PHE A 41 -5.33 -5.63 -14.16
CA PHE A 41 -5.57 -6.91 -13.51
C PHE A 41 -6.15 -6.60 -12.13
N PRO A 42 -7.30 -7.19 -11.76
CA PRO A 42 -7.86 -6.96 -10.44
C PRO A 42 -6.79 -7.34 -9.41
N ASP A 43 -6.40 -6.37 -8.60
CA ASP A 43 -5.54 -6.62 -7.45
C ASP A 43 -6.16 -7.78 -6.67
N ALA A 44 -5.44 -8.88 -6.51
CA ALA A 44 -5.94 -10.01 -5.71
C ALA A 44 -6.33 -9.56 -4.28
N SER A 45 -5.81 -8.42 -3.81
CA SER A 45 -6.20 -7.79 -2.56
C SER A 45 -7.54 -7.05 -2.58
N LYS A 46 -8.13 -6.70 -3.73
CA LYS A 46 -9.49 -6.13 -3.79
C LYS A 46 -10.58 -7.20 -3.58
N LEU A 47 -10.23 -8.49 -3.68
CA LEU A 47 -11.18 -9.60 -3.47
C LEU A 47 -11.42 -9.94 -2.00
N THR A 48 -10.63 -9.42 -1.07
CA THR A 48 -11.04 -9.43 0.34
C THR A 48 -12.00 -8.27 0.53
N GLU A 49 -13.27 -8.52 0.25
CA GLU A 49 -14.38 -7.73 0.78
C GLU A 49 -14.13 -7.58 2.28
N PHE A 50 -13.66 -6.40 2.65
CA PHE A 50 -13.16 -6.15 3.99
C PHE A 50 -14.36 -5.96 4.89
N ASP A 51 -14.71 -6.99 5.65
CA ASP A 51 -15.78 -6.86 6.64
C ASP A 51 -15.34 -5.82 7.69
N ILE A 52 -16.06 -4.70 7.73
CA ILE A 52 -15.82 -3.59 8.65
C ILE A 52 -15.91 -4.08 10.10
N HIS A 53 -16.69 -5.13 10.36
CA HIS A 53 -16.86 -5.71 11.69
C HIS A 53 -15.66 -6.51 12.19
N ASP A 54 -14.89 -7.12 11.28
CA ASP A 54 -13.69 -7.91 11.63
C ASP A 54 -12.40 -7.06 11.65
N PHE A 55 -12.50 -5.77 11.35
CA PHE A 55 -11.33 -4.90 11.32
C PHE A 55 -10.72 -4.72 12.71
N LYS A 56 -9.57 -5.37 12.94
CA LYS A 56 -8.73 -5.14 14.12
C LYS A 56 -7.63 -4.13 13.77
N PRO A 57 -7.74 -2.86 14.20
CA PRO A 57 -6.76 -1.85 13.87
C PRO A 57 -5.41 -2.12 14.56
N THR A 58 -4.34 -2.09 13.78
CA THR A 58 -2.95 -2.22 14.27
C THR A 58 -2.58 -1.01 15.14
N ARG A 59 -1.64 -1.17 16.08
CA ARG A 59 -1.15 -0.08 16.96
C ARG A 59 -0.72 1.17 16.17
N TRP A 60 -0.08 0.98 15.02
CA TRP A 60 0.34 2.08 14.14
C TRP A 60 -0.83 2.82 13.49
N GLN A 61 -1.89 2.11 13.10
CA GLN A 61 -3.12 2.72 12.59
C GLN A 61 -3.82 3.54 13.67
N LYS A 62 -3.88 3.04 14.91
CA LYS A 62 -4.41 3.79 16.06
C LYS A 62 -3.62 5.06 16.33
N ALA A 63 -2.29 5.00 16.30
CA ALA A 63 -1.43 6.17 16.50
C ALA A 63 -1.62 7.22 15.38
N ASN A 64 -1.73 6.79 14.13
CA ASN A 64 -2.01 7.70 13.01
C ASN A 64 -3.41 8.32 13.09
N ALA A 65 -4.43 7.53 13.47
CA ALA A 65 -5.78 8.03 13.70
C ALA A 65 -5.79 9.06 14.83
N PHE A 66 -5.13 8.77 15.94
CA PHE A 66 -4.94 9.71 17.05
C PHE A 66 -4.26 10.99 16.59
N ARG A 67 -3.14 10.91 15.86
CA ARG A 67 -2.44 12.08 15.33
C ARG A 67 -3.34 12.93 14.44
N ARG A 68 -4.15 12.32 13.57
CA ARG A 68 -5.09 13.04 12.70
C ARG A 68 -6.16 13.78 13.51
N ILE A 69 -6.79 13.09 14.47
CA ILE A 69 -7.80 13.68 15.36
C ILE A 69 -7.18 14.82 16.16
N TRP A 70 -6.01 14.61 16.75
CA TRP A 70 -5.31 15.62 17.54
C TRP A 70 -4.95 16.86 16.72
N LEU A 71 -4.44 16.69 15.49
CA LEU A 71 -4.15 17.81 14.58
C LEU A 71 -5.41 18.58 14.20
N GLN A 72 -6.53 17.88 14.00
CA GLN A 72 -7.80 18.51 13.68
C GLN A 72 -8.36 19.27 14.89
N GLU A 73 -8.36 18.65 16.06
CA GLU A 73 -8.86 19.24 17.31
C GLU A 73 -8.03 20.47 17.67
N THR A 74 -6.70 20.35 17.68
CA THR A 74 -5.80 21.50 17.93
C THR A 74 -6.04 22.62 16.93
N LYS A 75 -6.19 22.32 15.63
CA LYS A 75 -6.51 23.33 14.62
C LYS A 75 -7.87 24.01 14.88
N GLN A 76 -8.85 23.31 15.43
CA GLN A 76 -10.17 23.87 15.79
C GLN A 76 -10.10 24.68 17.08
N THR A 77 -9.45 24.18 18.13
CA THR A 77 -9.28 24.85 19.43
C THR A 77 -8.47 26.14 19.30
N PHE A 78 -7.41 26.14 18.50
CA PHE A 78 -6.54 27.30 18.30
C PHE A 78 -6.95 28.18 17.11
N ARG A 79 -8.16 27.98 16.55
CA ARG A 79 -8.68 28.79 15.44
C ARG A 79 -9.14 30.18 15.90
N PHE A 80 -8.29 30.89 16.63
CA PHE A 80 -8.45 32.30 17.01
C PHE A 80 -8.04 33.27 15.89
N TRP A 81 -8.02 32.83 14.63
CA TRP A 81 -7.80 33.66 13.44
C TRP A 81 -8.66 33.12 12.30
#